data_AF-A0A7J4YID5-F1
#
_entry.id   AF-A0A7J4YID5-F1
#
_cell.length_a   1.000
_cell.length_b   1.000
_cell.length_c   1.000
_cell.angle_alpha   90.00
_cell.angle_beta   90.00
_cell.angle_gamma   90.00
#
_symmetry.space_group_name_H-M   'P 1'
#
loop_
_entity.id
_entity.type
_entity.pdbx_description
1 polymer ?
#
loop_
_entity_poly.entity_id
_entity_poly.type
_entity_poly.pdbx_seq_one_letter_code
_entity_poly.pdbx_strand_id
1 'polypeptide(L)'
;METTNLLLPSTQRAAKANEWKQDVEEAVIITEQPAKRSPFIEANTTEVTLDHLKNDCIIPTFAKDNEVCISHQSFIESVYEAARDFYHGETICTPEIRTSHIVRGRIPEAINKRVDQLLESDKTMYYERMIFNIEIPSISRNVNGNRLNLCITGCKSYAR
;
A
#
# COMPACT_ATOMS: atom_id res chain seq x y z
N MET A 1 83.84 -5.13 -42.85
CA MET A 1 83.72 -4.51 -41.52
C MET A 1 82.29 -4.01 -41.44
N GLU A 2 81.31 -4.72 -40.87
CA GLU A 2 81.26 -5.36 -39.52
C GLU A 2 81.67 -4.35 -38.43
N THR A 3 81.00 -4.18 -37.27
CA THR A 3 79.89 -4.91 -36.58
C THR A 3 79.15 -3.88 -35.67
N THR A 4 78.04 -4.09 -34.93
CA THR A 4 77.21 -5.27 -34.56
C THR A 4 75.77 -4.82 -34.20
N ASN A 5 74.79 -5.74 -34.11
CA ASN A 5 73.43 -5.45 -33.56
C ASN A 5 73.41 -5.42 -32.02
N LEU A 6 72.61 -4.53 -31.41
CA LEU A 6 72.26 -4.62 -29.98
C LEU A 6 70.73 -4.58 -29.79
N LEU A 7 70.17 -5.68 -29.29
CA LEU A 7 68.76 -5.79 -28.91
C LEU A 7 68.53 -5.13 -27.54
N LEU A 8 67.34 -4.57 -27.35
CA LEU A 8 66.69 -4.48 -26.03
C LEU A 8 65.21 -4.92 -26.13
N PRO A 9 64.63 -5.54 -25.09
CA PRO A 9 63.46 -6.40 -25.23
C PRO A 9 62.11 -5.67 -25.24
N SER A 10 61.12 -6.38 -25.77
CA SER A 10 59.71 -6.03 -25.82
C SER A 10 59.11 -5.74 -24.45
N THR A 11 58.51 -4.56 -24.27
CA THR A 11 57.44 -4.36 -23.29
C THR A 11 56.11 -4.44 -24.03
N GLN A 12 55.45 -5.60 -24.01
CA GLN A 12 54.07 -5.72 -24.47
C GLN A 12 53.18 -4.88 -23.53
N ARG A 13 52.72 -3.72 -24.00
CA ARG A 13 51.58 -3.05 -23.37
C ARG A 13 50.34 -3.91 -23.66
N ALA A 14 50.00 -4.78 -22.72
CA ALA A 14 48.72 -5.47 -22.74
C ALA A 14 47.60 -4.42 -22.77
N ALA A 15 46.88 -4.35 -23.88
CA ALA A 15 45.68 -3.54 -23.97
C ALA A 15 44.65 -4.16 -23.01
N LYS A 16 44.32 -3.46 -21.91
CA LYS A 16 43.20 -3.84 -21.04
C LYS A 16 41.92 -3.82 -21.88
N ALA A 17 41.44 -5.00 -22.23
CA ALA A 17 40.23 -5.15 -23.03
C ALA A 17 38.99 -4.93 -22.16
N ASN A 18 38.36 -3.77 -22.31
CA ASN A 18 36.94 -3.52 -22.08
C ASN A 18 36.33 -4.13 -20.80
N GLU A 19 36.85 -3.74 -19.63
CA GLU A 19 36.28 -4.01 -18.29
C GLU A 19 34.95 -3.24 -18.03
N TRP A 20 34.12 -3.02 -19.07
CA TRP A 20 32.83 -2.30 -18.99
C TRP A 20 31.64 -3.15 -19.43
N LYS A 21 31.87 -4.42 -19.79
CA LYS A 21 30.83 -5.32 -20.32
C LYS A 21 30.26 -6.30 -19.29
N GLN A 22 30.76 -6.33 -18.06
CA GLN A 22 30.29 -7.27 -17.03
C GLN A 22 29.16 -6.73 -16.14
N ASP A 23 28.95 -5.41 -16.08
CA ASP A 23 27.97 -4.80 -15.18
C ASP A 23 26.56 -4.62 -15.80
N VAL A 24 26.25 -5.39 -16.87
CA VAL A 24 25.04 -5.18 -17.70
C VAL A 24 23.87 -6.10 -17.31
N GLU A 25 24.10 -7.14 -16.48
CA GLU A 25 23.10 -8.18 -16.22
C GLU A 25 22.04 -7.83 -15.15
N GLU A 26 22.11 -6.67 -14.48
CA GLU A 26 21.12 -6.27 -13.45
C GLU A 26 20.27 -5.04 -13.82
N ALA A 27 20.09 -4.80 -15.13
CA ALA A 27 19.16 -3.79 -15.63
C ALA A 27 17.69 -4.22 -15.44
N VAL A 28 17.11 -3.88 -14.29
CA VAL A 28 15.67 -4.06 -14.03
C VAL A 28 14.86 -3.29 -15.08
N ILE A 29 14.11 -4.02 -15.91
CA ILE A 29 13.18 -3.43 -16.88
C ILE A 29 12.00 -2.84 -16.10
N ILE A 30 12.09 -1.54 -15.79
CA ILE A 30 10.95 -0.76 -15.30
C ILE A 30 9.94 -0.65 -16.43
N THR A 31 9.08 -1.66 -16.54
CA THR A 31 7.89 -1.57 -17.38
C THR A 31 6.98 -0.55 -16.71
N GLU A 32 6.76 0.61 -17.34
CA GLU A 32 5.74 1.56 -16.89
C GLU A 32 4.37 0.88 -16.94
N GLN A 33 3.96 0.29 -15.81
CA GLN A 33 2.60 -0.17 -15.66
C GLN A 33 1.69 1.06 -15.76
N PRO A 34 0.65 1.02 -16.60
CA PRO A 34 -0.29 2.14 -16.69
C PRO A 34 -0.86 2.40 -15.30
N ALA A 35 -0.69 3.62 -14.80
CA ALA A 35 -1.02 3.98 -13.42
C ALA A 35 -2.42 3.49 -13.07
N LYS A 36 -2.52 2.55 -12.10
CA LYS A 36 -3.79 1.99 -11.67
C LYS A 36 -4.64 3.14 -11.13
N ARG A 37 -5.70 3.50 -11.86
CA ARG A 37 -6.65 4.51 -11.39
C ARG A 37 -7.33 4.00 -10.14
N SER A 38 -7.35 4.80 -9.08
CA SER A 38 -8.14 4.49 -7.89
C SER A 38 -9.61 4.35 -8.27
N PRO A 39 -10.36 3.39 -7.69
CA PRO A 39 -11.81 3.28 -7.87
C PRO A 39 -12.59 4.39 -7.15
N PHE A 40 -11.90 5.31 -6.47
CA PHE A 40 -12.49 6.32 -5.60
C PHE A 40 -12.29 7.76 -6.09
N ILE A 41 -13.15 8.65 -5.58
CA ILE A 41 -12.89 10.08 -5.59
C ILE A 41 -11.85 10.38 -4.51
N GLU A 42 -10.63 10.73 -4.93
CA GLU A 42 -9.48 10.96 -4.05
C GLU A 42 -9.60 12.26 -3.23
N ALA A 43 -10.45 13.19 -3.66
CA ALA A 43 -10.66 14.47 -2.98
C ALA A 43 -11.16 14.27 -1.53
N ASN A 44 -10.46 14.88 -0.57
CA ASN A 44 -10.76 14.85 0.87
C ASN A 44 -10.77 13.45 1.53
N THR A 45 -10.12 12.46 0.90
CA THR A 45 -9.96 11.11 1.46
C THR A 45 -8.50 10.67 1.45
N THR A 46 -8.10 9.94 2.49
CA THR A 46 -6.74 9.38 2.63
C THR A 46 -6.76 7.90 2.31
N GLU A 47 -5.80 7.42 1.52
CA GLU A 47 -5.62 5.98 1.30
C GLU A 47 -4.94 5.34 2.51
N VAL A 48 -5.42 4.17 2.92
CA VAL A 48 -4.88 3.45 4.08
C VAL A 48 -4.81 1.96 3.81
N THR A 49 -3.89 1.26 4.47
CA THR A 49 -3.82 -0.20 4.44
C THR A 49 -4.74 -0.81 5.51
N LEU A 50 -5.12 -2.08 5.32
CA LEU A 50 -5.81 -2.85 6.34
C LEU A 50 -4.97 -3.00 7.62
N ASP A 51 -3.64 -3.06 7.46
CA ASP A 51 -2.68 -3.15 8.56
C ASP A 51 -2.65 -1.88 9.42
N HIS A 52 -2.65 -0.69 8.79
CA HIS A 52 -2.79 0.60 9.47
C HIS A 52 -4.10 0.70 10.28
N LEU A 53 -5.21 0.21 9.71
CA LEU A 53 -6.50 0.14 10.42
C LEU A 53 -6.49 -0.85 11.61
N LYS A 54 -5.55 -1.80 11.64
CA LYS A 54 -5.44 -2.84 12.66
C LYS A 54 -4.48 -2.47 13.78
N ASN A 55 -3.35 -1.86 13.43
CA ASN A 55 -2.23 -1.63 14.34
C ASN A 55 -2.20 -0.19 14.89
N ASP A 56 -2.63 0.80 14.10
CA ASP A 56 -2.51 2.23 14.46
C ASP A 56 -3.85 2.85 14.89
N CYS A 57 -4.99 2.28 14.48
CA CYS A 57 -6.32 2.79 14.80
C CYS A 57 -6.91 2.18 16.08
N ILE A 58 -7.40 3.02 16.99
CA ILE A 58 -8.28 2.56 18.08
C ILE A 58 -9.70 2.29 17.57
N ILE A 59 -10.45 1.47 18.32
CA ILE A 59 -11.88 1.23 18.07
C ILE A 59 -12.68 2.11 19.05
N PRO A 60 -13.58 3.00 18.59
CA PRO A 60 -14.41 3.79 19.48
C PRO A 60 -15.49 2.95 20.16
N THR A 61 -15.82 3.30 21.40
CA THR A 61 -16.99 2.80 22.14
C THR A 61 -18.11 3.83 22.14
N PHE A 62 -19.36 3.39 22.13
CA PHE A 62 -20.49 4.32 22.23
C PHE A 62 -20.72 4.75 23.68
N ALA A 63 -20.57 6.06 23.96
CA ALA A 63 -20.62 6.64 25.31
C ALA A 63 -21.95 6.49 26.07
N LYS A 64 -23.01 5.92 25.46
CA LYS A 64 -24.28 5.62 26.14
C LYS A 64 -24.30 4.23 26.78
N ASP A 65 -23.78 3.25 26.05
CA ASP A 65 -23.95 1.83 26.36
C ASP A 65 -22.58 1.13 26.59
N ASN A 66 -21.47 1.84 26.38
CA ASN A 66 -20.08 1.38 26.40
C ASN A 66 -19.76 0.20 25.46
N GLU A 67 -20.69 -0.15 24.56
CA GLU A 67 -20.49 -1.20 23.57
C GLU A 67 -19.38 -0.83 22.58
N VAL A 68 -18.53 -1.81 22.28
CA VAL A 68 -17.45 -1.71 21.30
C VAL A 68 -18.04 -1.78 19.90
N CYS A 69 -17.75 -0.79 19.07
CA CYS A 69 -18.21 -0.80 17.69
C CYS A 69 -17.55 -1.96 16.91
N ILE A 70 -18.25 -2.53 15.92
CA ILE A 70 -17.58 -3.34 14.88
C ILE A 70 -16.48 -2.46 14.25
N SER A 71 -15.26 -2.96 14.18
CA SER A 71 -14.11 -2.20 13.67
C SER A 71 -14.12 -2.10 12.15
N HIS A 72 -13.35 -1.16 11.58
CA HIS A 72 -13.25 -1.04 10.12
C HIS A 72 -12.58 -2.25 9.49
N GLN A 73 -11.46 -2.69 10.08
CA GLN A 73 -10.71 -3.86 9.67
C GLN A 73 -11.55 -5.14 9.76
N SER A 74 -12.29 -5.38 10.85
CA SER A 74 -13.15 -6.57 10.98
C SER A 74 -14.26 -6.59 9.94
N PHE A 75 -14.89 -5.43 9.65
CA PHE A 75 -15.91 -5.34 8.60
C PHE A 75 -15.34 -5.65 7.21
N ILE A 76 -14.14 -5.12 6.89
CA ILE A 76 -13.45 -5.40 5.62
C ILE A 76 -13.05 -6.88 5.53
N GLU A 77 -12.42 -7.43 6.58
CA GLU A 77 -11.97 -8.82 6.67
C GLU A 77 -13.15 -9.78 6.45
N SER A 78 -14.27 -9.61 7.16
CA SER A 78 -15.45 -10.47 6.99
C SER A 78 -16.09 -10.39 5.60
N VAL A 79 -16.15 -9.22 4.97
CA VAL A 79 -16.66 -9.10 3.59
C VAL A 79 -15.68 -9.71 2.58
N TYR A 80 -14.38 -9.56 2.79
CA TYR A 80 -13.35 -10.13 1.92
C TYR A 80 -13.30 -11.67 2.02
N GLU A 81 -13.45 -12.24 3.21
CA GLU A 81 -13.58 -13.68 3.42
C GLU A 81 -14.85 -14.23 2.73
N ALA A 82 -16.01 -13.60 2.96
CA ALA A 82 -17.27 -13.99 2.31
C ALA A 82 -17.21 -13.88 0.78
N ALA A 83 -16.54 -12.85 0.24
CA ALA A 83 -16.31 -12.72 -1.20
C ALA A 83 -15.44 -13.85 -1.75
N ARG A 84 -14.40 -14.26 -1.02
CA ARG A 84 -13.49 -15.35 -1.42
C ARG A 84 -14.11 -16.73 -1.35
N ASP A 85 -15.02 -16.95 -0.41
CA ASP A 85 -15.80 -18.19 -0.30
C ASP A 85 -16.85 -18.28 -1.42
N PHE A 86 -17.64 -17.22 -1.63
CA PHE A 86 -18.72 -17.22 -2.64
C PHE A 86 -18.20 -17.22 -4.08
N TYR A 87 -17.18 -16.41 -4.39
CA TYR A 87 -16.55 -16.34 -5.72
C TYR A 87 -15.30 -17.24 -5.80
N HIS A 88 -15.36 -18.43 -5.20
CA HIS A 88 -14.22 -19.35 -5.17
C HIS A 88 -13.74 -19.72 -6.59
N GLY A 89 -12.44 -19.50 -6.85
CA GLY A 89 -11.79 -19.75 -8.14
C GLY A 89 -11.71 -18.52 -9.05
N GLU A 90 -12.40 -17.43 -8.70
CA GLU A 90 -12.26 -16.15 -9.39
C GLU A 90 -10.97 -15.41 -8.98
N THR A 91 -10.53 -14.47 -9.82
CA THR A 91 -9.43 -13.56 -9.47
C THR A 91 -10.00 -12.41 -8.64
N ILE A 92 -9.74 -12.43 -7.34
CA ILE A 92 -10.23 -11.43 -6.38
C ILE A 92 -9.05 -10.58 -5.90
N CYS A 93 -9.14 -9.26 -6.08
CA CYS A 93 -8.12 -8.33 -5.62
C CYS A 93 -8.22 -8.05 -4.11
N THR A 94 -7.10 -7.63 -3.50
CA THR A 94 -7.10 -7.14 -2.12
C THR A 94 -7.96 -5.88 -1.97
N PRO A 95 -8.60 -5.65 -0.81
CA PRO A 95 -9.39 -4.44 -0.58
C PRO A 95 -8.55 -3.16 -0.72
N GLU A 96 -8.98 -2.25 -1.60
CA GLU A 96 -8.50 -0.87 -1.65
C GLU A 96 -9.34 -0.03 -0.69
N ILE A 97 -8.71 0.73 0.21
CA ILE A 97 -9.40 1.37 1.34
C ILE A 97 -9.06 2.86 1.40
N ARG A 98 -10.09 3.69 1.57
CA ARG A 98 -9.93 5.12 1.85
C ARG A 98 -10.74 5.55 3.06
N THR A 99 -10.21 6.51 3.80
CA THR A 99 -10.80 7.06 5.02
C THR A 99 -10.95 8.57 4.96
N SER A 100 -11.76 9.13 5.85
CA SER A 100 -11.80 10.58 6.10
C SER A 100 -12.20 10.84 7.56
N HIS A 101 -12.13 12.11 7.97
CA HIS A 101 -12.49 12.55 9.33
C HIS A 101 -11.65 11.83 10.40
N ILE A 102 -10.35 12.14 10.44
CA ILE A 102 -9.45 11.65 11.48
C ILE A 102 -9.81 12.28 12.83
N VAL A 103 -10.09 11.45 13.83
CA VAL A 103 -10.26 11.83 15.23
C VAL A 103 -8.98 11.47 15.96
N ARG A 104 -8.47 12.42 16.74
CA ARG A 104 -7.26 12.26 17.56
C ARG A 104 -7.63 12.38 19.03
N GLY A 105 -7.21 11.41 19.82
CA GLY A 105 -7.40 11.33 21.26
C GLY A 105 -6.07 11.19 22.00
N ARG A 106 -6.17 10.77 23.27
CA ARG A 106 -5.03 10.44 24.13
C ARG A 106 -5.29 9.08 24.79
N ILE A 107 -4.24 8.39 25.21
CA ILE A 107 -4.37 7.27 26.13
C ILE A 107 -4.87 7.77 27.51
N PRO A 108 -5.59 6.96 28.30
CA PRO A 108 -6.14 7.37 29.60
C PRO A 108 -5.09 7.98 30.55
N GLU A 109 -3.89 7.39 30.57
CA GLU A 109 -2.77 7.79 31.43
C GLU A 109 -2.21 9.17 31.06
N ALA A 110 -2.44 9.61 29.82
CA ALA A 110 -1.96 10.88 29.28
C ALA A 110 -3.00 12.00 29.29
N ILE A 111 -4.22 11.75 29.79
CA ILE A 111 -5.32 12.72 29.70
C ILE A 111 -4.97 14.08 30.31
N ASN A 112 -4.25 14.08 31.45
CA ASN A 112 -3.83 15.28 32.19
C ASN A 112 -2.47 15.84 31.75
N LYS A 113 -1.76 15.20 30.81
CA LYS A 113 -0.48 15.72 30.29
C LYS A 113 -0.73 17.01 29.51
N ARG A 114 0.17 17.98 29.62
CA ARG A 114 0.13 19.21 28.80
C ARG A 114 0.54 18.88 27.37
N VAL A 115 0.13 19.69 26.39
CA VAL A 115 0.32 19.39 24.95
C VAL A 115 1.80 19.32 24.57
N ASP A 116 2.63 20.15 25.19
CA ASP A 116 4.10 20.19 25.12
C ASP A 116 4.78 18.95 25.71
N GLN A 117 4.06 18.12 26.47
CA GLN A 117 4.56 16.93 27.18
C GLN A 117 3.99 15.62 26.63
N LEU A 118 3.20 15.66 25.55
CA LEU A 118 2.66 14.47 24.89
C LEU A 118 3.69 13.82 23.98
N LEU A 119 4.02 12.57 24.28
CA LEU A 119 4.74 11.70 23.35
C LEU A 119 3.82 11.25 22.20
N GLU A 120 4.37 10.70 21.11
CA GLU A 120 3.52 10.12 20.06
C GLU A 120 2.74 8.91 20.58
N SER A 121 3.36 8.10 21.46
CA SER A 121 2.71 6.98 22.16
C SER A 121 1.59 7.40 23.12
N ASP A 122 1.51 8.68 23.50
CA ASP A 122 0.42 9.19 24.32
C ASP A 122 -0.83 9.51 23.50
N LYS A 123 -0.72 9.58 22.17
CA LYS A 123 -1.78 9.93 21.25
C LYS A 123 -2.48 8.68 20.74
N THR A 124 -3.79 8.77 20.57
CA THR A 124 -4.59 7.75 19.89
C THR A 124 -5.25 8.37 18.68
N MET A 125 -5.61 7.56 17.68
CA MET A 125 -6.37 8.06 16.54
C MET A 125 -7.27 6.98 15.94
N TYR A 126 -8.30 7.42 15.22
CA TYR A 126 -9.09 6.59 14.33
C TYR A 126 -9.74 7.48 13.26
N TYR A 127 -10.36 6.87 12.26
CA TYR A 127 -11.15 7.60 11.26
C TYR A 127 -12.65 7.39 11.50
N GLU A 128 -13.46 8.45 11.50
CA GLU A 128 -14.92 8.30 11.64
C GLU A 128 -15.57 7.63 10.43
N ARG A 129 -14.94 7.71 9.25
CA ARG A 129 -15.52 7.25 7.98
C ARG A 129 -14.51 6.43 7.19
N MET A 130 -14.95 5.31 6.65
CA MET A 130 -14.18 4.41 5.80
C MET A 130 -15.03 3.94 4.62
N ILE A 131 -14.39 3.78 3.47
CA ILE A 131 -14.92 3.07 2.30
C ILE A 131 -13.85 2.10 1.78
N PHE A 132 -14.25 0.92 1.35
CA PHE A 132 -13.37 -0.07 0.72
C PHE A 132 -13.98 -0.61 -0.57
N ASN A 133 -13.13 -1.08 -1.47
CA ASN A 133 -13.50 -1.70 -2.74
C ASN A 133 -12.68 -2.98 -2.97
N ILE A 134 -13.37 -4.09 -3.24
CA ILE A 134 -12.79 -5.37 -3.66
C ILE A 134 -13.18 -5.57 -5.11
N GLU A 135 -12.21 -5.54 -6.02
CA GLU A 135 -12.44 -5.79 -7.45
C GLU A 135 -12.27 -7.29 -7.77
N ILE A 136 -13.15 -7.83 -8.62
CA ILE A 136 -13.09 -9.21 -9.13
C ILE A 136 -12.94 -9.13 -10.66
N PRO A 137 -11.74 -8.80 -11.19
CA PRO A 137 -11.56 -8.49 -12.62
C PRO A 137 -11.82 -9.66 -13.58
N SER A 138 -11.84 -10.91 -13.11
CA SER A 138 -12.23 -12.07 -13.93
C SER A 138 -13.71 -12.04 -14.31
N ILE A 139 -14.59 -11.53 -13.43
CA ILE A 139 -15.99 -11.27 -13.74
C ILE A 139 -16.12 -9.86 -14.30
N SER A 140 -16.32 -9.74 -15.61
CA SER A 140 -16.41 -8.43 -16.28
C SER A 140 -17.36 -8.42 -17.47
N ARG A 141 -17.85 -7.23 -17.82
CA ARG A 141 -18.76 -6.99 -18.95
C ARG A 141 -18.38 -5.73 -19.70
N ASN A 142 -18.37 -5.78 -21.03
CA ASN A 142 -18.28 -4.57 -21.86
C ASN A 142 -19.65 -3.90 -21.99
N VAL A 143 -19.70 -2.61 -21.68
CA VAL A 143 -20.88 -1.73 -21.83
C VAL A 143 -20.44 -0.45 -22.54
N ASN A 144 -21.01 -0.19 -23.71
CA ASN A 144 -20.69 0.97 -24.56
C ASN A 144 -19.17 1.16 -24.81
N GLY A 145 -18.45 0.04 -25.01
CA GLY A 145 -17.00 0.03 -25.22
C GLY A 145 -16.14 0.10 -23.94
N ASN A 146 -16.75 0.24 -22.76
CA ASN A 146 -16.04 0.25 -21.49
C ASN A 146 -16.12 -1.11 -20.81
N ARG A 147 -14.98 -1.67 -20.40
CA ARG A 147 -14.93 -2.86 -19.55
C ARG A 147 -15.28 -2.47 -18.11
N LEU A 148 -16.36 -3.03 -17.59
CA LEU A 148 -16.76 -2.93 -16.20
C LEU A 148 -16.44 -4.26 -15.51
N ASN A 149 -15.65 -4.23 -14.45
CA ASN A 149 -15.38 -5.39 -13.60
C ASN A 149 -16.41 -5.45 -12.46
N LEU A 150 -16.65 -6.63 -11.90
CA LEU A 150 -17.45 -6.77 -10.70
C LEU A 150 -16.70 -6.17 -9.50
N CYS A 151 -17.37 -5.31 -8.74
CA CYS A 151 -16.84 -4.69 -7.54
C CYS A 151 -17.76 -4.96 -6.34
N ILE A 152 -17.16 -5.34 -5.21
CA ILE A 152 -17.81 -5.44 -3.91
C ILE A 152 -17.29 -4.26 -3.08
N THR A 153 -18.13 -3.23 -2.95
CA THR A 153 -17.78 -1.97 -2.28
C THR A 153 -18.60 -1.85 -0.99
N GLY A 154 -17.97 -1.45 0.10
CA GLY A 154 -18.63 -1.22 1.39
C GLY A 154 -18.18 0.09 2.02
N CYS A 155 -19.08 0.79 2.70
CA CYS A 155 -18.76 1.97 3.48
C CYS A 155 -19.26 1.82 4.91
N LYS A 156 -18.58 2.48 5.85
CA LYS A 156 -18.93 2.47 7.27
C LYS A 156 -18.58 3.80 7.90
N SER A 157 -19.38 4.20 8.89
CA SER A 157 -19.05 5.29 9.80
C SER A 157 -19.34 4.91 11.24
N TYR A 158 -18.63 5.55 12.17
CA TYR A 158 -18.95 5.56 13.60
C TYR A 158 -19.87 6.73 14.00
N ALA A 159 -20.12 7.67 13.08
CA ALA A 159 -21.06 8.76 13.30
C ALA A 159 -22.51 8.24 13.40
N ARG A 160 -23.34 8.94 14.17
CA ARG A 160 -24.75 8.63 14.44
C ARG A 160 -25.68 9.42 13.52
#